data_AF-A0A3S3QM14-F1
#
_entry.id   AF-A0A3S3QM14-F1
#
_cell.length_a   1.000
_cell.length_b   1.000
_cell.length_c   1.000
_cell.angle_alpha   90.00
_cell.angle_beta   90.00
_cell.angle_gamma   90.00
#
_symmetry.space_group_name_H-M   'P 1'
#
loop_
_entity.id
_entity.type
_entity.pdbx_description
1 polymer ?
#
loop_
_entity_poly.entity_id
_entity_poly.type
_entity_poly.pdbx_seq_one_letter_code
_entity_poly.pdbx_strand_id
1 'polypeptide(L)'
;MKSTFGRRVSVCSGQLARRNARGVRILSAETVATPVTGNWNIDTECCYWDNNQLQNNPFVNIIRIYFEYGSPKHETLAFEDFVPSRDLWDSPLAVPNYEPFASVLKRASQWVQQQSVNFLSCQSIDVPLHNNWSTNDKQIESKNMFFEKPTNDFVLKFIRIAHIISKNVSQNEKTNLLLNCKIFVPSKSATTGEYEDCLTVKRKMETWLTTTGARILSAETTVIKLSYATSSVAAAVDSMFTSLSSGAVGSHWITIYRIYIDGQYLEPPFRLLPPIVDLEANDDSSCTLS
;
A
#
# COMPACT_ATOMS: atom_id res chain seq x y z
N MET A 1 8.95 -5.43 33.13
CA MET A 1 8.08 -6.38 32.42
C MET A 1 8.56 -6.52 30.99
N LYS A 2 9.00 -7.71 30.56
CA LYS A 2 9.31 -7.97 29.14
C LYS A 2 7.99 -8.30 28.46
N SER A 3 7.43 -7.38 27.66
CA SER A 3 6.28 -7.69 26.81
C SER A 3 6.74 -8.65 25.72
N THR A 4 6.22 -9.88 25.71
CA THR A 4 6.36 -10.80 24.58
C THR A 4 5.69 -10.16 23.36
N PHE A 5 6.50 -9.66 22.43
CA PHE A 5 6.03 -9.10 21.15
C PHE A 5 5.23 -10.15 20.37
N GLY A 6 4.18 -9.68 19.68
CA GLY A 6 3.11 -10.50 19.11
C GLY A 6 3.56 -11.66 18.21
N ARG A 7 2.78 -12.74 18.20
CA ARG A 7 2.98 -13.86 17.27
C ARG A 7 2.33 -13.52 15.93
N ARG A 8 3.05 -13.82 14.84
CA ARG A 8 2.54 -13.75 13.46
C ARG A 8 1.84 -15.07 13.14
N VAL A 9 0.66 -15.01 12.54
CA VAL A 9 0.06 -16.17 11.86
C VAL A 9 -0.32 -15.73 10.46
N SER A 10 0.25 -16.42 9.48
CA SER A 10 -0.13 -16.29 8.08
C SER A 10 -1.24 -17.30 7.79
N VAL A 11 -2.39 -16.83 7.30
CA VAL A 11 -3.55 -17.71 7.09
C VAL A 11 -4.00 -17.64 5.65
N CYS A 12 -3.86 -18.75 4.93
CA CYS A 12 -4.70 -19.05 3.78
C CYS A 12 -6.11 -19.35 4.32
N SER A 13 -7.12 -18.66 3.78
CA SER A 13 -8.51 -18.65 4.24
C SER A 13 -8.99 -20.02 4.79
N GLY A 14 -9.42 -20.04 6.05
CA GLY A 14 -10.20 -21.15 6.64
C GLY A 14 -9.67 -21.82 7.91
N GLN A 15 -8.38 -21.72 8.26
CA GLN A 15 -7.82 -22.52 9.38
C GLN A 15 -7.86 -21.85 10.77
N LEU A 16 -7.98 -20.52 10.86
CA LEU A 16 -8.13 -19.83 12.15
C LEU A 16 -9.47 -20.15 12.86
N ALA A 17 -10.47 -20.64 12.13
CA ALA A 17 -11.80 -20.91 12.68
C ALA A 17 -11.90 -22.16 13.57
N ARG A 18 -10.89 -23.06 13.57
CA ARG A 18 -11.03 -24.39 14.22
C ARG A 18 -10.15 -24.64 15.43
N ARG A 19 -9.15 -23.80 15.70
CA ARG A 19 -8.47 -23.81 17.01
C ARG A 19 -9.10 -22.70 17.83
N ASN A 20 -9.81 -23.08 18.91
CA ASN A 20 -10.32 -22.20 19.95
C ASN A 20 -9.22 -21.22 20.40
N ALA A 21 -9.10 -20.10 19.69
CA ALA A 21 -8.19 -19.03 20.04
C ALA A 21 -8.76 -18.41 21.31
N ARG A 22 -8.30 -18.93 22.45
CA ARG A 22 -8.39 -18.25 23.74
C ARG A 22 -7.99 -16.79 23.48
N GLY A 23 -8.87 -15.88 23.88
CA GLY A 23 -9.02 -14.54 23.32
C GLY A 23 -7.83 -13.91 22.65
N VAL A 24 -8.05 -13.45 21.43
CA VAL A 24 -7.10 -12.63 20.69
C VAL A 24 -7.74 -11.28 20.40
N ARG A 25 -6.92 -10.23 20.42
CA ARG A 25 -7.29 -8.91 19.89
C ARG A 25 -6.45 -8.70 18.63
N ILE A 26 -7.12 -8.41 17.53
CA ILE A 26 -6.43 -8.13 16.27
C ILE A 26 -5.83 -6.72 16.36
N LEU A 27 -4.54 -6.62 16.07
CA LEU A 27 -3.79 -5.36 16.07
C LEU A 27 -3.72 -4.76 14.67
N SER A 28 -3.50 -5.60 13.66
CA SER A 28 -3.40 -5.18 12.26
C SER A 28 -3.58 -6.38 11.32
N ALA A 29 -3.88 -6.10 10.06
CA ALA A 29 -3.88 -7.09 9.00
C ALA A 29 -3.24 -6.52 7.73
N GLU A 30 -2.52 -7.34 6.98
CA GLU A 30 -1.93 -6.94 5.70
C GLU A 30 -2.18 -8.01 4.65
N THR A 31 -2.31 -7.60 3.39
CA THR A 31 -2.38 -8.49 2.23
C THR A 31 -1.01 -8.52 1.56
N VAL A 32 -0.45 -9.71 1.35
CA VAL A 32 0.90 -9.87 0.77
C VAL A 32 0.82 -10.80 -0.43
N ALA A 33 1.29 -10.35 -1.59
CA ALA A 33 1.47 -11.22 -2.74
C ALA A 33 2.68 -12.13 -2.50
N THR A 34 2.46 -13.44 -2.54
CA THR A 34 3.47 -14.46 -2.30
C THR A 34 3.50 -15.41 -3.50
N PRO A 35 4.67 -15.64 -4.13
CA PRO A 35 4.77 -16.59 -5.21
C PRO A 35 4.52 -18.01 -4.70
N VAL A 36 3.80 -18.78 -5.50
CA VAL A 36 3.58 -20.20 -5.27
C VAL A 36 4.76 -20.94 -5.89
N THR A 37 5.54 -21.62 -5.06
CA THR A 37 6.64 -22.47 -5.55
C THR A 37 6.10 -23.82 -6.03
N GLY A 38 6.93 -24.61 -6.73
CA GLY A 38 6.55 -25.94 -7.21
C GLY A 38 5.87 -26.80 -6.11
N ASN A 39 4.89 -27.60 -6.52
CA ASN A 39 4.00 -28.38 -5.62
C ASN A 39 3.06 -27.55 -4.73
N TRP A 40 2.66 -26.34 -5.15
CA TRP A 40 1.75 -25.47 -4.38
C TRP A 40 2.28 -25.09 -2.99
N ASN A 41 3.61 -25.06 -2.84
CA ASN A 41 4.23 -24.69 -1.58
C ASN A 41 4.37 -23.16 -1.49
N ILE A 42 3.84 -22.58 -0.40
CA ILE A 42 3.83 -21.15 -0.14
C ILE A 42 4.65 -20.89 1.10
N ASP A 43 5.85 -20.34 0.93
CA ASP A 43 6.66 -19.88 2.06
C ASP A 43 6.23 -18.48 2.45
N THR A 44 5.44 -18.39 3.53
CA THR A 44 4.90 -17.11 4.00
C THR A 44 5.90 -16.24 4.74
N GLU A 45 7.07 -16.77 5.11
CA GLU A 45 8.12 -16.04 5.81
C GLU A 45 9.26 -15.64 4.87
N CYS A 46 9.34 -16.23 3.67
CA CYS A 46 10.31 -15.82 2.69
C CYS A 46 10.06 -14.37 2.24
N CYS A 47 11.14 -13.61 2.17
CA CYS A 47 11.15 -12.21 1.76
C CYS A 47 11.99 -11.99 0.49
N TYR A 48 12.49 -13.07 -0.12
CA TYR A 48 13.36 -13.04 -1.28
C TYR A 48 12.94 -14.10 -2.30
N TRP A 49 12.95 -13.73 -3.57
CA TRP A 49 12.58 -14.63 -4.65
C TRP A 49 13.56 -14.42 -5.80
N ASP A 50 14.11 -15.51 -6.32
CA ASP A 50 14.90 -15.43 -7.55
C ASP A 50 13.95 -15.21 -8.75
N ASN A 51 14.15 -14.10 -9.46
CA ASN A 51 13.38 -13.74 -10.66
C ASN A 51 13.37 -14.86 -11.71
N ASN A 52 14.42 -15.67 -11.79
CA ASN A 52 14.50 -16.79 -12.73
C ASN A 52 13.52 -17.92 -12.37
N GLN A 53 13.29 -18.15 -11.08
CA GLN A 53 12.32 -19.16 -10.60
C GLN A 53 10.88 -18.66 -10.73
N LEU A 54 10.68 -17.35 -10.80
CA LEU A 54 9.36 -16.72 -10.81
C LEU A 54 8.75 -16.54 -12.21
N GLN A 55 9.43 -16.92 -13.29
CA GLN A 55 8.97 -16.55 -14.64
C GLN A 55 7.56 -17.08 -14.97
N ASN A 56 7.15 -18.22 -14.40
CA ASN A 56 5.84 -18.83 -14.64
C ASN A 56 5.08 -19.22 -13.35
N ASN A 57 5.55 -18.78 -12.19
CA ASN A 57 4.90 -19.15 -10.95
C ASN A 57 3.67 -18.27 -10.71
N PRO A 58 2.52 -18.85 -10.37
CA PRO A 58 1.39 -18.05 -9.92
C PRO A 58 1.72 -17.40 -8.58
N PHE A 59 0.98 -16.36 -8.26
CA PHE A 59 1.03 -15.68 -6.98
C PHE A 59 -0.29 -15.88 -6.25
N VAL A 60 -0.20 -15.90 -4.92
CA VAL A 60 -1.35 -15.85 -4.03
C VAL A 60 -1.26 -14.63 -3.14
N ASN A 61 -2.37 -13.95 -2.95
CA ASN A 61 -2.51 -12.96 -1.89
C ASN A 61 -2.76 -13.72 -0.59
N ILE A 62 -1.85 -13.61 0.37
CA ILE A 62 -2.03 -14.11 1.72
C ILE A 62 -2.45 -12.97 2.65
N ILE A 63 -3.26 -13.28 3.66
CA ILE A 63 -3.58 -12.33 4.72
C ILE A 63 -2.72 -12.67 5.93
N ARG A 64 -1.87 -11.73 6.35
CA ARG A 64 -1.12 -11.81 7.60
C ARG A 64 -1.87 -11.04 8.67
N ILE A 65 -2.11 -11.68 9.80
CA ILE A 65 -2.82 -11.09 10.93
C ILE A 65 -1.84 -10.94 12.10
N TYR A 66 -1.75 -9.73 12.62
CA TYR A 66 -0.99 -9.40 13.82
C TYR A 66 -1.97 -9.27 14.99
N PHE A 67 -1.71 -9.97 16.09
CA PHE A 67 -2.63 -10.00 17.23
C PHE A 67 -1.88 -10.11 18.57
N GLU A 68 -2.57 -9.73 19.64
CA GLU A 68 -2.16 -9.98 21.02
C GLU A 68 -3.13 -10.96 21.72
N TYR A 69 -2.62 -11.75 22.65
CA TYR A 69 -3.45 -12.61 23.49
C TYR A 69 -4.10 -11.78 24.61
N GLY A 70 -5.37 -12.05 24.89
CA GLY A 70 -6.15 -11.35 25.91
C GLY A 70 -7.49 -12.02 26.19
N SER A 71 -8.43 -11.25 26.75
CA SER A 71 -9.81 -11.72 26.95
C SER A 71 -10.48 -11.99 25.60
N PRO A 72 -11.30 -13.06 25.49
CA PRO A 72 -12.05 -13.34 24.26
C PRO A 72 -12.83 -12.13 23.77
N LYS A 73 -12.50 -11.68 22.56
CA LYS A 73 -13.30 -10.71 21.83
C LYS A 73 -13.87 -11.40 20.60
N HIS A 74 -15.17 -11.23 20.37
CA HIS A 74 -15.85 -11.72 19.17
C HIS A 74 -15.68 -10.73 18.02
N GLU A 75 -14.43 -10.51 17.63
CA GLU A 75 -14.05 -9.61 16.53
C GLU A 75 -14.11 -10.36 15.19
N THR A 76 -14.75 -9.76 14.19
CA THR A 76 -14.71 -10.25 12.82
C THR A 76 -13.84 -9.31 12.00
N LEU A 77 -12.76 -9.82 11.41
CA LEU A 77 -11.93 -9.10 10.45
C LEU A 77 -12.69 -8.95 9.12
N ALA A 78 -12.74 -7.74 8.59
CA ALA A 78 -13.33 -7.41 7.31
C ALA A 78 -12.40 -6.48 6.50
N PHE A 79 -12.61 -6.47 5.19
CA PHE A 79 -11.86 -5.65 4.23
C PHE A 79 -12.82 -4.84 3.38
N GLU A 80 -12.49 -3.58 3.14
CA GLU A 80 -13.15 -2.72 2.17
C GLU A 80 -12.14 -2.31 1.09
N ASP A 81 -12.51 -2.50 -0.17
CA ASP A 81 -11.65 -2.24 -1.32
C ASP A 81 -12.12 -1.03 -2.12
N PHE A 82 -11.23 -0.06 -2.33
CA PHE A 82 -11.44 1.14 -3.12
C PHE A 82 -10.66 1.00 -4.41
N VAL A 83 -11.32 0.42 -5.41
CA VAL A 83 -10.80 0.30 -6.77
C VAL A 83 -10.89 1.66 -7.47
N PRO A 84 -9.84 2.13 -8.16
CA PRO A 84 -9.91 3.38 -8.92
C PRO A 84 -10.94 3.28 -10.04
N SER A 85 -11.78 4.30 -10.18
CA SER A 85 -12.64 4.42 -11.35
C SER A 85 -11.79 4.61 -12.61
N ARG A 86 -12.26 4.07 -13.74
CA ARG A 86 -11.63 4.27 -15.04
C ARG A 86 -12.35 5.41 -15.76
N ASP A 87 -11.60 6.37 -16.29
CA ASP A 87 -12.19 7.43 -17.10
C ASP A 87 -12.70 6.88 -18.44
N LEU A 88 -13.62 7.60 -19.06
CA LEU A 88 -14.12 7.27 -20.39
C LEU A 88 -12.94 7.14 -21.34
N TRP A 89 -12.86 5.96 -21.97
CA TRP A 89 -11.75 5.57 -22.81
C TRP A 89 -11.98 6.15 -24.21
N ASP A 90 -11.16 7.14 -24.59
CA ASP A 90 -11.34 7.86 -25.86
C ASP A 90 -10.77 7.11 -27.08
N SER A 91 -9.88 6.12 -26.90
CA SER A 91 -9.28 5.38 -28.03
C SER A 91 -8.73 4.00 -27.65
N PRO A 92 -9.03 2.91 -28.40
CA PRO A 92 -8.53 1.54 -28.15
C PRO A 92 -7.01 1.38 -28.12
N LEU A 93 -6.26 2.39 -28.56
CA LEU A 93 -4.80 2.42 -28.54
C LEU A 93 -4.23 3.29 -27.40
N ALA A 94 -5.07 4.05 -26.69
CA ALA A 94 -4.65 4.87 -25.58
C ALA A 94 -4.45 4.02 -24.32
N VAL A 95 -3.49 4.43 -23.49
CA VAL A 95 -3.33 3.88 -22.16
C VAL A 95 -4.56 4.27 -21.33
N PRO A 96 -5.22 3.33 -20.60
CA PRO A 96 -6.35 3.68 -19.76
C PRO A 96 -5.93 4.71 -18.71
N ASN A 97 -6.75 5.76 -18.59
CA ASN A 97 -6.64 6.67 -17.46
C ASN A 97 -7.48 6.14 -16.30
N TYR A 98 -6.88 6.13 -15.11
CA TYR A 98 -7.52 5.70 -13.88
C TYR A 98 -7.52 6.86 -12.88
N GLU A 99 -8.51 6.84 -12.00
CA GLU A 99 -8.60 7.77 -10.88
C GLU A 99 -7.28 7.81 -10.10
N PRO A 100 -6.75 9.00 -9.81
CA PRO A 100 -5.49 9.15 -9.09
C PRO A 100 -5.60 8.66 -7.64
N PHE A 101 -4.47 8.26 -7.06
CA PHE A 101 -4.35 7.75 -5.70
C PHE A 101 -5.00 8.69 -4.67
N ALA A 102 -4.74 10.00 -4.78
CA ALA A 102 -5.31 10.99 -3.87
C ALA A 102 -6.85 10.97 -3.86
N SER A 103 -7.48 10.79 -5.02
CA SER A 103 -8.94 10.70 -5.15
C SER A 103 -9.49 9.40 -4.57
N VAL A 104 -8.82 8.27 -4.84
CA VAL A 104 -9.19 6.96 -4.26
C VAL A 104 -9.08 7.00 -2.73
N LEU A 105 -8.00 7.58 -2.20
CA LEU A 105 -7.78 7.72 -0.76
C LEU A 105 -8.82 8.64 -0.11
N LYS A 106 -9.22 9.71 -0.79
CA LYS A 106 -10.28 10.60 -0.32
C LYS A 106 -11.61 9.86 -0.18
N ARG A 107 -11.99 9.02 -1.15
CA ARG A 107 -13.19 8.16 -1.04
C ARG A 107 -13.06 7.18 0.12
N ALA A 108 -11.89 6.58 0.29
CA ALA A 108 -11.61 5.67 1.39
C ALA A 108 -11.77 6.38 2.75
N SER A 109 -11.25 7.59 2.90
CA SER A 109 -11.44 8.41 4.10
C SER A 109 -12.89 8.74 4.38
N GLN A 110 -13.66 9.13 3.35
CA GLN A 110 -15.08 9.43 3.50
C GLN A 110 -15.86 8.21 3.99
N TRP A 111 -15.55 7.03 3.45
CA TRP A 111 -16.17 5.78 3.89
C TRP A 111 -15.84 5.48 5.36
N VAL A 112 -14.59 5.61 5.80
CA VAL A 112 -14.21 5.37 7.20
C VAL A 112 -14.99 6.29 8.16
N GLN A 113 -15.11 7.57 7.81
CA GLN A 113 -15.88 8.55 8.59
C GLN A 113 -17.37 8.19 8.68
N GLN A 114 -17.97 7.75 7.57
CA GLN A 114 -19.37 7.38 7.51
C GLN A 114 -19.67 6.10 8.29
N GLN A 115 -18.82 5.08 8.15
CA GLN A 115 -19.06 3.76 8.76
C GLN A 115 -18.65 3.67 10.22
N SER A 116 -17.81 4.61 10.73
CA SER A 116 -17.31 4.59 12.11
C SER A 116 -16.68 3.24 12.48
N VAL A 117 -15.85 2.71 11.59
CA VAL A 117 -15.24 1.38 11.73
C VAL A 117 -14.08 1.38 12.72
N ASN A 118 -13.86 0.25 13.38
CA ASN A 118 -12.62 0.00 14.12
C ASN A 118 -11.50 -0.32 13.12
N PHE A 119 -10.86 0.74 12.62
CA PHE A 119 -9.78 0.71 11.64
C PHE A 119 -8.57 -0.09 12.17
N LEU A 120 -8.00 -0.95 11.32
CA LEU A 120 -6.78 -1.71 11.62
C LEU A 120 -5.59 -1.31 10.75
N SER A 121 -5.81 -1.17 9.45
CA SER A 121 -4.76 -0.83 8.50
C SER A 121 -5.34 -0.31 7.19
N CYS A 122 -4.48 0.39 6.44
CA CYS A 122 -4.70 0.80 5.07
C CYS A 122 -3.46 0.38 4.26
N GLN A 123 -3.69 -0.15 3.07
CA GLN A 123 -2.65 -0.65 2.18
C GLN A 123 -3.04 -0.43 0.72
N SER A 124 -2.05 -0.19 -0.15
CA SER A 124 -2.21 -0.28 -1.59
C SER A 124 -1.89 -1.70 -2.09
N ILE A 125 -2.81 -2.27 -2.88
CA ILE A 125 -2.71 -3.64 -3.40
C ILE A 125 -2.57 -3.59 -4.92
N ASP A 126 -1.53 -4.24 -5.41
CA ASP A 126 -1.25 -4.37 -6.84
C ASP A 126 -1.99 -5.58 -7.41
N VAL A 127 -2.76 -5.36 -8.48
CA VAL A 127 -3.48 -6.38 -9.23
C VAL A 127 -3.01 -6.37 -10.66
N PRO A 128 -2.53 -7.49 -11.19
CA PRO A 128 -2.18 -7.58 -12.59
C PRO A 128 -3.42 -7.45 -13.48
N LEU A 129 -3.29 -6.70 -14.58
CA LEU A 129 -4.36 -6.60 -15.57
C LEU A 129 -4.13 -7.58 -16.72
N HIS A 130 -5.18 -8.31 -17.11
CA HIS A 130 -5.13 -9.21 -18.27
C HIS A 130 -5.50 -8.45 -19.57
N ASN A 131 -4.67 -8.58 -20.61
CA ASN A 131 -4.69 -7.92 -21.94
C ASN A 131 -5.96 -8.09 -22.76
N ASN A 132 -6.99 -8.75 -22.26
CA ASN A 132 -8.26 -8.83 -22.98
C ASN A 132 -9.08 -7.55 -22.74
N TRP A 133 -8.49 -6.40 -23.10
CA TRP A 133 -9.10 -5.07 -23.05
C TRP A 133 -10.25 -4.90 -24.04
N SER A 134 -10.41 -5.85 -24.97
CA SER A 134 -11.46 -5.85 -25.99
C SER A 134 -12.87 -6.07 -25.44
N THR A 135 -12.99 -6.58 -24.21
CA THR A 135 -14.29 -6.72 -23.53
C THR A 135 -14.48 -5.57 -22.56
N ASN A 136 -15.46 -4.69 -22.83
CA ASN A 136 -15.83 -3.51 -22.04
C ASN A 136 -16.19 -3.79 -20.56
N ASP A 137 -16.23 -5.05 -20.13
CA ASP A 137 -16.85 -5.47 -18.86
C ASP A 137 -15.92 -6.19 -17.88
N LYS A 138 -14.60 -6.11 -18.04
CA LYS A 138 -13.72 -6.71 -17.02
C LYS A 138 -13.68 -5.86 -15.76
N GLN A 139 -14.60 -6.18 -14.85
CA GLN A 139 -14.55 -5.82 -13.45
C GLN A 139 -13.19 -6.21 -12.89
N ILE A 140 -12.49 -5.27 -12.25
CA ILE A 140 -11.26 -5.56 -11.52
C ILE A 140 -11.62 -6.45 -10.34
N GLU A 141 -11.13 -7.69 -10.35
CA GLU A 141 -11.43 -8.68 -9.32
C GLU A 141 -10.54 -8.47 -8.08
N SER A 142 -10.83 -7.43 -7.28
CA SER A 142 -10.08 -7.11 -6.05
C SER A 142 -10.11 -8.22 -4.99
N LYS A 143 -11.09 -9.12 -5.09
CA LYS A 143 -11.32 -10.25 -4.19
C LYS A 143 -10.50 -11.49 -4.57
N ASN A 144 -9.81 -11.48 -5.71
CA ASN A 144 -9.00 -12.62 -6.12
C ASN A 144 -7.78 -12.76 -5.24
N MET A 145 -7.70 -13.92 -4.59
CA MET A 145 -6.57 -14.31 -3.74
C MET A 145 -5.51 -15.08 -4.52
N PHE A 146 -5.71 -15.28 -5.81
CA PHE A 146 -4.82 -15.98 -6.72
C PHE A 146 -4.74 -15.21 -8.03
N PHE A 147 -3.53 -15.08 -8.56
CA PHE A 147 -3.32 -14.56 -9.91
C PHE A 147 -2.11 -15.21 -10.52
N GLU A 148 -2.23 -15.58 -11.80
CA GLU A 148 -1.05 -15.94 -12.58
C GLU A 148 -0.23 -14.67 -12.83
N LYS A 149 1.09 -14.81 -12.88
CA LYS A 149 1.93 -13.71 -13.34
C LYS A 149 1.37 -13.28 -14.70
N PRO A 150 0.93 -12.02 -14.86
CA PRO A 150 0.39 -11.60 -16.13
C PRO A 150 1.48 -11.77 -17.18
N THR A 151 1.11 -12.32 -18.33
CA THR A 151 1.91 -12.19 -19.57
C THR A 151 2.00 -10.74 -20.05
N ASN A 152 1.39 -9.82 -19.31
CA ASN A 152 1.03 -8.49 -19.74
C ASN A 152 1.71 -7.44 -18.87
N ASP A 153 1.95 -6.32 -19.52
CA ASP A 153 2.78 -5.25 -19.03
C ASP A 153 2.05 -4.27 -18.12
N PHE A 154 1.01 -4.64 -17.37
CA PHE A 154 0.24 -3.65 -16.59
C PHE A 154 -0.24 -4.15 -15.24
N VAL A 155 -0.13 -3.26 -14.26
CA VAL A 155 -0.61 -3.43 -12.89
C VAL A 155 -1.49 -2.26 -12.53
N LEU A 156 -2.63 -2.56 -11.90
CA LEU A 156 -3.51 -1.59 -11.28
C LEU A 156 -3.39 -1.70 -9.77
N LYS A 157 -3.31 -0.56 -9.10
CA LYS A 157 -3.33 -0.46 -7.65
C LYS A 157 -4.74 -0.14 -7.18
N PHE A 158 -5.16 -0.69 -6.05
CA PHE A 158 -6.36 -0.25 -5.33
C PHE A 158 -6.03 -0.07 -3.85
N ILE A 159 -6.86 0.66 -3.10
CA ILE A 159 -6.67 0.83 -1.66
C ILE A 159 -7.54 -0.18 -0.91
N ARG A 160 -6.97 -0.91 0.04
CA ARG A 160 -7.67 -1.83 0.93
C ARG A 160 -7.61 -1.32 2.36
N ILE A 161 -8.76 -1.24 3.01
CA ILE A 161 -8.87 -0.97 4.45
C ILE A 161 -9.25 -2.25 5.18
N ALA A 162 -8.42 -2.67 6.12
CA ALA A 162 -8.78 -3.71 7.08
C ALA A 162 -9.44 -3.08 8.31
N HIS A 163 -10.54 -3.67 8.78
CA HIS A 163 -11.27 -3.19 9.94
C HIS A 163 -11.94 -4.32 10.71
N ILE A 164 -12.34 -4.05 11.95
CA ILE A 164 -13.08 -4.98 12.80
C ILE A 164 -14.57 -4.64 12.81
N ILE A 165 -15.40 -5.66 12.55
CA ILE A 165 -16.83 -5.65 12.81
C ILE A 165 -17.02 -6.22 14.22
N SER A 166 -17.57 -5.40 15.13
CA SER A 166 -17.90 -5.83 16.49
C SER A 166 -19.41 -5.80 16.70
N LYS A 167 -19.98 -6.93 17.15
CA LYS A 167 -21.43 -7.06 17.39
C LYS A 167 -21.93 -6.28 18.61
N ASN A 168 -21.02 -5.89 19.51
CA ASN A 168 -21.37 -5.36 20.83
C ASN A 168 -20.90 -3.92 21.08
N VAL A 169 -20.37 -3.23 20.07
CA VAL A 169 -19.99 -1.82 20.25
C VAL A 169 -21.28 -1.02 20.27
N SER A 170 -21.69 -0.58 21.47
CA SER A 170 -22.66 0.48 21.62
C SER A 170 -22.25 1.64 20.71
N GLN A 171 -23.15 2.11 19.85
CA GLN A 171 -22.94 3.15 18.82
C GLN A 171 -22.35 4.50 19.33
N ASN A 172 -22.06 4.61 20.63
CA ASN A 172 -21.64 5.82 21.31
C ASN A 172 -20.14 6.16 21.15
N GLU A 173 -19.29 5.25 20.65
CA GLU A 173 -17.89 5.56 20.35
C GLU A 173 -17.66 5.67 18.85
N LYS A 174 -18.28 6.67 18.20
CA LYS A 174 -17.92 7.01 16.81
C LYS A 174 -16.51 7.57 16.79
N THR A 175 -15.56 6.82 16.24
CA THR A 175 -14.23 7.35 15.96
C THR A 175 -14.31 8.29 14.77
N ASN A 176 -14.08 9.59 15.01
CA ASN A 176 -13.97 10.58 13.94
C ASN A 176 -12.57 10.51 13.30
N LEU A 177 -12.29 9.41 12.61
CA LEU A 177 -11.01 9.17 11.95
C LEU A 177 -10.97 9.89 10.61
N LEU A 178 -9.97 10.73 10.39
CA LEU A 178 -9.73 11.39 9.10
C LEU A 178 -8.52 10.73 8.44
N LEU A 179 -8.76 9.78 7.53
CA LEU A 179 -7.69 9.05 6.88
C LEU A 179 -6.97 9.94 5.87
N ASN A 180 -5.68 10.14 6.06
CA ASN A 180 -4.79 10.82 5.12
C ASN A 180 -3.52 10.01 4.90
N CYS A 181 -2.66 10.40 3.96
CA CYS A 181 -1.41 9.72 3.64
C CYS A 181 -0.29 10.72 3.40
N LYS A 182 0.80 10.60 4.17
CA LYS A 182 2.06 11.27 3.90
C LYS A 182 2.97 10.34 3.11
N ILE A 183 3.47 10.80 1.96
CA ILE A 183 4.34 10.01 1.09
C ILE A 183 5.77 10.54 1.20
N PHE A 184 6.70 9.65 1.56
CA PHE A 184 8.13 9.93 1.58
C PHE A 184 8.77 9.32 0.35
N VAL A 185 9.34 10.19 -0.47
CA VAL A 185 9.99 9.86 -1.73
C VAL A 185 11.49 10.13 -1.57
N PRO A 186 12.38 9.21 -1.99
CA PRO A 186 13.81 9.48 -1.99
C PRO A 186 14.13 10.64 -2.93
N SER A 187 14.87 11.62 -2.45
CA SER A 187 15.39 12.71 -3.29
C SER A 187 16.48 12.16 -4.22
N LYS A 188 16.61 12.73 -5.41
CA LYS A 188 17.69 12.40 -6.35
C LYS A 188 18.78 13.45 -6.21
N SER A 189 20.00 13.03 -5.93
CA SER A 189 21.15 13.94 -5.86
C SER A 189 21.42 14.55 -7.24
N ALA A 190 21.58 15.88 -7.28
CA ALA A 190 21.94 16.59 -8.50
C ALA A 190 23.38 16.27 -8.96
N THR A 191 24.28 16.01 -8.00
CA THR A 191 25.70 15.79 -8.25
C THR A 191 26.02 14.37 -8.71
N THR A 192 25.42 13.37 -8.06
CA THR A 192 25.68 11.95 -8.36
C THR A 192 24.62 11.34 -9.27
N GLY A 193 23.43 11.93 -9.35
CA GLY A 193 22.28 11.35 -10.03
C GLY A 193 21.69 10.13 -9.30
N GLU A 194 22.15 9.81 -8.09
CA GLU A 194 21.68 8.69 -7.29
C GLU A 194 20.50 9.10 -6.40
N TYR A 195 19.63 8.14 -6.07
CA TYR A 195 18.57 8.35 -5.10
C TYR A 195 19.09 8.17 -3.67
N GLU A 196 18.47 8.88 -2.73
CA GLU A 196 18.68 8.65 -1.30
C GLU A 196 18.49 7.19 -0.91
N ASP A 197 19.35 6.69 -0.04
CA ASP A 197 19.19 5.36 0.53
C ASP A 197 17.99 5.26 1.48
N CYS A 198 17.54 4.02 1.71
CA CYS A 198 16.42 3.74 2.59
C CYS A 198 16.62 4.27 4.02
N LEU A 199 17.86 4.32 4.51
CA LEU A 199 18.19 4.79 5.86
C LEU A 199 17.98 6.30 6.00
N THR A 200 18.33 7.05 4.96
CA THR A 200 18.15 8.50 4.88
C THR A 200 16.67 8.85 4.82
N VAL A 201 15.90 8.18 3.97
CA VAL A 201 14.44 8.39 3.88
C VAL A 201 13.76 8.01 5.21
N LYS A 202 14.19 6.92 5.85
CA LYS A 202 13.70 6.54 7.18
C LYS A 202 13.94 7.64 8.23
N ARG A 203 15.13 8.23 8.28
CA ARG A 203 15.44 9.32 9.23
C ARG A 203 14.57 10.55 8.98
N LYS A 204 14.32 10.91 7.71
CA LYS A 204 13.39 11.99 7.36
C LYS A 204 11.99 11.71 7.88
N MET A 205 11.51 10.48 7.67
CA MET A 205 10.21 10.03 8.15
C MET A 205 10.12 10.09 9.68
N GLU A 206 11.09 9.54 10.40
CA GLU A 206 11.14 9.58 11.88
C GLU A 206 11.16 11.01 12.42
N THR A 207 11.93 11.90 11.78
CA THR A 207 12.02 13.31 12.18
C THR A 207 10.69 14.03 11.93
N TRP A 208 10.07 13.81 10.77
CA TRP A 208 8.77 14.39 10.44
C TRP A 208 7.71 13.94 11.45
N LEU A 209 7.61 12.63 11.71
CA LEU A 209 6.65 12.04 12.64
C LEU A 209 6.83 12.56 14.07
N THR A 210 8.07 12.66 14.54
CA THR A 210 8.39 13.18 15.87
C THR A 210 8.04 14.67 15.98
N THR A 211 8.27 15.44 14.92
CA THR A 211 8.04 16.90 14.92
C THR A 211 6.56 17.25 14.81
N THR A 212 5.81 16.54 13.96
CA THR A 212 4.37 16.78 13.77
C THR A 212 3.51 16.15 14.86
N GLY A 213 4.03 15.14 15.57
CA GLY A 213 3.25 14.34 16.50
C GLY A 213 2.15 13.54 15.79
N ALA A 214 2.33 13.23 14.49
CA ALA A 214 1.30 12.61 13.69
C ALA A 214 0.88 11.24 14.22
N ARG A 215 -0.44 11.05 14.36
CA ARG A 215 -1.01 9.77 14.74
C ARG A 215 -0.98 8.83 13.55
N ILE A 216 -0.04 7.88 13.57
CA ILE A 216 0.13 6.86 12.55
C ILE A 216 -0.99 5.82 12.68
N LEU A 217 -1.64 5.53 11.56
CA LEU A 217 -2.67 4.51 11.42
C LEU A 217 -2.10 3.24 10.76
N SER A 218 -1.28 3.41 9.71
CA SER A 218 -0.63 2.33 8.97
C SER A 218 0.60 2.87 8.25
N ALA A 219 1.52 1.99 7.88
CA ALA A 219 2.68 2.34 7.08
C ALA A 219 2.94 1.22 6.07
N GLU A 220 3.28 1.59 4.84
CA GLU A 220 3.68 0.63 3.82
C GLU A 220 4.91 1.11 3.05
N THR A 221 5.68 0.13 2.57
CA THR A 221 6.77 0.34 1.61
C THR A 221 6.26 -0.14 0.26
N THR A 222 6.27 0.72 -0.75
CA THR A 222 5.82 0.36 -2.10
C THR A 222 6.86 0.79 -3.13
N VAL A 223 6.79 0.19 -4.31
CA VAL A 223 7.64 0.55 -5.44
C VAL A 223 6.81 1.27 -6.49
N ILE A 224 7.40 2.29 -7.08
CA ILE A 224 6.84 2.97 -8.25
C ILE A 224 7.84 2.92 -9.38
N LYS A 225 7.33 2.82 -10.60
CA LYS A 225 8.13 2.89 -11.81
C LYS A 225 8.15 4.32 -12.31
N LEU A 226 9.34 4.86 -12.49
CA LEU A 226 9.57 6.09 -13.21
C LEU A 226 9.94 5.76 -14.65
N SER A 227 9.39 6.50 -15.60
CA SER A 227 9.67 6.40 -17.03
C SER A 227 9.77 7.81 -17.62
N TYR A 228 10.39 7.98 -18.79
CA TYR A 228 10.36 9.28 -19.48
C TYR A 228 8.95 9.76 -19.81
N ALA A 229 7.99 8.85 -19.98
CA ALA A 229 6.59 9.19 -20.26
C ALA A 229 5.84 9.71 -19.02
N THR A 230 6.23 9.25 -17.82
CA THR A 230 5.73 9.81 -16.56
C THR A 230 6.49 11.10 -16.27
N SER A 231 5.88 12.24 -16.55
CA SER A 231 6.52 13.55 -16.56
C SER A 231 7.11 14.02 -15.22
N SER A 232 6.76 13.37 -14.10
CA SER A 232 7.31 13.69 -12.78
C SER A 232 7.16 12.54 -11.78
N VAL A 233 7.93 12.61 -10.70
CA VAL A 233 7.75 11.68 -9.56
C VAL A 233 6.38 11.86 -8.91
N ALA A 234 5.86 13.09 -8.85
CA ALA A 234 4.52 13.37 -8.36
C ALA A 234 3.45 12.59 -9.14
N ALA A 235 3.51 12.63 -10.48
CA ALA A 235 2.58 11.88 -11.32
C ALA A 235 2.70 10.35 -11.12
N ALA A 236 3.92 9.83 -10.94
CA ALA A 236 4.13 8.41 -10.70
C ALA A 236 3.65 7.95 -9.31
N VAL A 237 3.80 8.80 -8.29
CA VAL A 237 3.31 8.55 -6.92
C VAL A 237 1.78 8.52 -6.87
N ASP A 238 1.14 9.42 -7.63
CA ASP A 238 -0.31 9.55 -7.68
C ASP A 238 -0.97 8.58 -8.68
N SER A 239 -0.19 7.96 -9.58
CA SER A 239 -0.71 6.97 -10.52
C SER A 239 -1.14 5.68 -9.82
N MET A 240 -2.37 5.25 -10.09
CA MET A 240 -2.88 3.94 -9.71
C MET A 240 -2.63 2.87 -10.77
N PHE A 241 -2.00 3.23 -11.89
CA PHE A 241 -1.76 2.33 -13.01
C PHE A 241 -0.29 2.38 -13.40
N THR A 242 0.34 1.22 -13.57
CA THR A 242 1.77 1.13 -13.89
C THR A 242 2.00 0.12 -15.00
N SER A 243 2.74 0.52 -16.03
CA SER A 243 3.22 -0.42 -17.03
C SER A 243 4.45 -1.18 -16.55
N LEU A 244 4.42 -2.51 -16.54
CA LEU A 244 5.54 -3.41 -16.28
C LEU A 244 6.48 -3.61 -17.47
N SER A 245 6.13 -3.12 -18.67
CA SER A 245 6.95 -3.32 -19.89
C SER A 245 8.41 -2.90 -19.68
N SER A 246 9.35 -3.82 -19.86
CA SER A 246 10.78 -3.56 -19.67
C SER A 246 11.42 -2.72 -20.79
N GLY A 247 10.67 -2.45 -21.87
CA GLY A 247 11.20 -1.84 -23.10
C GLY A 247 11.29 -0.31 -23.10
N ALA A 248 10.75 0.39 -22.10
CA ALA A 248 10.91 1.85 -22.02
C ALA A 248 12.33 2.19 -21.57
N VAL A 249 13.19 2.56 -22.53
CA VAL A 249 14.55 3.05 -22.30
C VAL A 249 14.52 4.10 -21.19
N GLY A 250 15.38 3.97 -20.18
CA GLY A 250 15.47 4.89 -19.04
C GLY A 250 14.32 4.81 -18.03
N SER A 251 13.56 3.72 -18.02
CA SER A 251 12.71 3.43 -16.88
C SER A 251 13.49 2.80 -15.73
N HIS A 252 13.16 3.21 -14.50
CA HIS A 252 13.75 2.68 -13.28
C HIS A 252 12.72 2.66 -12.15
N TRP A 253 12.97 1.85 -11.14
CA TRP A 253 12.09 1.69 -9.99
C TRP A 253 12.67 2.41 -8.79
N ILE A 254 11.81 3.07 -8.01
CA ILE A 254 12.19 3.63 -6.72
C ILE A 254 11.25 3.12 -5.64
N THR A 255 11.82 2.97 -4.44
CA THR A 255 11.06 2.62 -3.23
C THR A 255 10.57 3.90 -2.57
N ILE A 256 9.28 3.96 -2.28
CA ILE A 256 8.65 5.04 -1.53
C ILE A 256 8.00 4.48 -0.26
N TYR A 257 7.77 5.36 0.71
CA TYR A 257 7.08 5.01 1.96
C TYR A 257 5.79 5.81 2.05
N ARG A 258 4.67 5.13 2.28
CA ARG A 258 3.36 5.74 2.49
C ARG A 258 2.97 5.56 3.95
N ILE A 259 2.74 6.67 4.64
CA ILE A 259 2.35 6.69 6.04
C ILE A 259 0.93 7.20 6.13
N TYR A 260 0.01 6.29 6.43
CA TYR A 260 -1.39 6.60 6.65
C TYR A 260 -1.56 7.18 8.05
N ILE A 261 -2.18 8.35 8.14
CA ILE A 261 -2.27 9.15 9.37
C ILE A 261 -3.71 9.58 9.64
N ASP A 262 -4.02 9.82 10.90
CA ASP A 262 -5.31 10.36 11.36
C ASP A 262 -5.23 11.88 11.46
N GLY A 263 -5.81 12.58 10.49
CA GLY A 263 -5.86 14.03 10.44
C GLY A 263 -5.07 14.65 9.28
N GLN A 264 -4.98 15.97 9.32
CA GLN A 264 -4.10 16.76 8.46
C GLN A 264 -3.03 17.40 9.34
N TYR A 265 -1.79 17.36 8.88
CA TYR A 265 -0.64 17.87 9.63
C TYR A 265 0.08 18.88 8.74
N LEU A 266 0.51 19.98 9.36
CA LEU A 266 1.31 20.99 8.67
C LEU A 266 2.74 20.46 8.49
N GLU A 267 3.33 20.78 7.34
CA GLU A 267 4.73 20.47 7.09
C GLU A 267 5.63 21.25 8.07
N PRO A 268 6.53 20.57 8.80
CA PRO A 268 7.50 21.24 9.64
C PRO A 268 8.40 22.20 8.84
N PRO A 269 8.83 23.33 9.42
CA PRO A 269 9.85 24.17 8.82
C PRO A 269 11.12 23.37 8.48
N PHE A 270 11.71 23.62 7.31
CA PHE A 270 12.90 22.89 6.82
C PHE A 270 14.05 22.80 7.83
N ARG A 271 14.23 23.82 8.69
CA ARG A 271 15.25 23.82 9.76
C ARG A 271 15.10 22.72 10.82
N LEU A 272 13.91 22.12 10.92
CA LEU A 272 13.62 21.02 11.85
C LEU A 272 13.75 19.64 11.19
N LEU A 273 13.86 19.60 9.86
CA LEU A 273 14.03 18.36 9.11
C LEU A 273 15.52 18.06 8.96
N PRO A 274 15.91 16.79 8.74
CA PRO A 274 17.30 16.46 8.45
C PRO A 274 17.78 17.26 7.23
N PRO A 275 19.04 17.69 7.21
CA PRO A 275 19.59 18.41 6.07
C PRO A 275 19.38 17.59 4.79
N ILE A 276 18.87 18.24 3.75
CA ILE A 276 18.75 17.60 2.44
C ILE A 276 20.15 17.61 1.83
N VAL A 277 20.65 16.44 1.45
CA VAL A 277 21.97 16.31 0.83
C VAL A 277 21.93 16.99 -0.54
N ASP A 278 22.72 18.05 -0.71
CA ASP A 278 23.07 18.71 -1.97
C ASP A 278 21.94 18.83 -3.02
N LEU A 279 20.82 19.45 -2.66
CA LEU A 279 19.94 20.04 -3.67
C LEU A 279 20.55 21.38 -4.08
N GLU A 280 21.09 21.47 -5.30
CA GLU A 280 21.31 22.77 -5.91
C GLU A 280 19.97 23.52 -5.93
N ALA A 281 19.96 24.76 -5.44
CA ALA A 281 18.78 25.52 -5.04
C ALA A 281 17.81 25.93 -6.18
N ASN A 282 17.84 25.25 -7.33
CA ASN A 282 17.16 25.68 -8.56
C ASN A 282 16.13 24.68 -9.12
N ASP A 283 15.83 23.57 -8.44
CA ASP A 283 14.81 22.64 -8.92
C ASP A 283 13.52 22.73 -8.09
N ASP A 284 12.60 23.62 -8.53
CA ASP A 284 11.24 23.78 -8.02
C ASP A 284 10.37 22.49 -8.12
N SER A 285 10.95 21.39 -8.62
CA SER A 285 10.31 20.07 -8.72
C SER A 285 10.49 19.17 -7.48
N SER A 286 11.01 19.69 -6.37
CA SER A 286 11.12 18.93 -5.11
C SER A 286 9.74 18.64 -4.50
N CYS A 287 9.17 17.50 -4.90
CA CYS A 287 7.83 17.06 -4.54
C CYS A 287 7.78 16.46 -3.13
N THR A 288 7.81 17.28 -2.08
CA THR A 288 7.11 16.89 -0.85
C THR A 288 5.61 17.10 -1.09
N LEU A 289 4.95 16.09 -1.66
CA LEU A 289 3.49 16.07 -1.71
C LEU A 289 2.96 15.90 -0.28
N SER A 290 2.06 16.80 0.11
CA SER A 290 1.29 16.78 1.36
C SER A 290 -0.18 16.68 1.02
#